data_AF-A0A345YK69-F1
#
_entry.id   AF-A0A345YK69-F1
#
_cell.length_a   1.000
_cell.length_b   1.000
_cell.length_c   1.000
_cell.angle_alpha   90.00
_cell.angle_beta   90.00
_cell.angle_gamma   90.00
#
_symmetry.space_group_name_H-M   'P 1'
#
loop_
_entity.id
_entity.type
_entity.pdbx_description
1 polymer ?
#
loop_
_entity_poly.entity_id
_entity_poly.type
_entity_poly.pdbx_seq_one_letter_code
_entity_poly.pdbx_strand_id
1 'polypeptide(L)'
;MSDLTAGIGEVPGVGAPAARALAAEGLHRVGDLAGRDWAQLRSLHGVGPAAGRRLQAVLAAHGESLRNPPAPRDHGAVLTRGATGTGAKDLRTHATDVDPARYVDGLAGRRRGEGAALLELFREATGERPVMWGPSMIGYGAVHYRYATGREGDTFQLGFSPRTADLALYGLQGFPRSDELLERMGPHRRGAGCVWVRSLAAIDTAVLAELVAHAWAHGPSTTC
;
A
#
# COMPACT_ATOMS: atom_id res chain seq x y z
N MET A 1 -0.71 15.59 -25.01
CA MET A 1 -0.27 16.92 -24.53
C MET A 1 0.74 16.65 -23.42
N SER A 2 1.87 17.34 -23.37
CA SER A 2 2.90 17.07 -22.34
C SER A 2 2.43 17.57 -20.97
N ASP A 3 2.57 16.77 -19.92
CA ASP A 3 2.15 17.16 -18.56
C ASP A 3 2.93 18.39 -18.03
N LEU A 4 4.07 18.71 -18.64
CA LEU A 4 4.80 19.96 -18.37
C LEU A 4 4.04 21.22 -18.79
N THR A 5 3.13 21.10 -19.76
CA THR A 5 2.29 22.23 -20.23
C THR A 5 1.02 22.42 -19.41
N ALA A 6 0.68 21.44 -18.56
CA ALA A 6 -0.48 21.52 -17.69
C ALA A 6 -0.34 22.67 -16.68
N GLY A 7 -1.48 23.28 -16.34
CA GLY A 7 -1.54 24.27 -15.29
C GLY A 7 -1.18 23.66 -13.95
N ILE A 8 -0.49 24.41 -13.09
CA ILE A 8 -0.09 23.93 -11.75
C ILE A 8 -1.30 23.45 -10.92
N GLY A 9 -2.46 24.12 -11.06
CA GLY A 9 -3.70 23.74 -10.38
C GLY A 9 -4.41 22.51 -10.96
N GLU A 10 -4.01 22.05 -12.14
CA GLU A 10 -4.56 20.85 -12.81
C GLU A 10 -3.86 19.58 -12.32
N VAL A 11 -2.69 19.71 -11.69
CA VAL A 11 -1.95 18.58 -11.11
C VAL A 11 -2.74 18.00 -9.92
N PRO A 12 -3.15 16.71 -9.97
CA PRO A 12 -3.96 16.11 -8.92
C PRO A 12 -3.36 16.24 -7.53
N GLY A 13 -4.11 16.86 -6.62
CA GLY A 13 -3.75 17.07 -5.22
C GLY A 13 -2.82 18.25 -4.94
N VAL A 14 -2.51 19.09 -5.93
CA VAL A 14 -1.99 20.44 -5.70
C VAL A 14 -3.17 21.34 -5.29
N GLY A 15 -3.08 21.96 -4.11
CA GLY A 15 -4.16 22.81 -3.59
C GLY A 15 -4.21 24.17 -4.28
N ALA A 16 -5.41 24.76 -4.36
CA ALA A 16 -5.62 26.11 -4.89
C ALA A 16 -4.72 27.19 -4.25
N PRO A 17 -4.40 27.16 -2.93
CA PRO A 17 -3.44 28.11 -2.37
C PRO A 17 -2.05 28.05 -3.01
N ALA A 18 -1.51 26.85 -3.21
CA ALA A 18 -0.20 26.66 -3.85
C ALA A 18 -0.22 27.10 -5.31
N ALA A 19 -1.26 26.73 -6.06
CA ALA A 19 -1.40 27.11 -7.46
C ALA A 19 -1.50 28.63 -7.64
N ARG A 20 -2.28 29.32 -6.79
CA ARG A 20 -2.40 30.79 -6.83
C ARG A 20 -1.10 31.50 -6.43
N ALA A 21 -0.42 31.00 -5.39
CA ALA A 21 0.84 31.59 -4.95
C ALA A 21 1.94 31.48 -6.03
N LEU A 22 2.03 30.34 -6.70
CA LEU A 22 2.98 30.14 -7.81
C LEU A 22 2.60 30.99 -9.04
N ALA A 23 1.30 31.07 -9.37
CA ALA A 23 0.82 31.93 -10.46
C ALA A 23 1.07 33.42 -10.22
N ALA A 24 1.04 33.88 -8.96
CA ALA A 24 1.38 35.26 -8.60
C ALA A 24 2.86 35.60 -8.88
N GLU A 25 3.74 34.59 -8.89
CA GLU A 25 5.14 34.70 -9.29
C GLU A 25 5.36 34.46 -10.80
N GLY A 26 4.28 34.41 -11.60
CA GLY A 26 4.33 34.15 -13.03
C GLY A 26 4.57 32.69 -13.42
N LEU A 27 4.51 31.77 -12.46
CA LEU A 27 4.68 30.33 -12.68
C LEU A 27 3.30 29.71 -12.87
N HIS A 28 2.89 29.49 -14.13
CA HIS A 28 1.53 29.06 -14.45
C HIS A 28 1.46 27.57 -14.80
N ARG A 29 2.55 27.03 -15.36
CA ARG A 29 2.66 25.65 -15.82
C ARG A 29 3.69 24.88 -15.00
N VAL A 30 3.58 23.56 -15.01
CA VAL A 30 4.52 22.69 -14.30
C VAL A 30 5.96 22.90 -14.82
N GLY A 31 6.15 23.02 -16.13
CA GLY A 31 7.46 23.24 -16.74
C GLY A 31 8.17 24.53 -16.28
N ASP A 32 7.43 25.57 -15.87
CA ASP A 32 8.01 26.83 -15.39
C ASP A 32 8.83 26.65 -14.10
N LEU A 33 8.63 25.52 -13.41
CA LEU A 33 9.31 25.16 -12.16
C LEU A 33 10.66 24.47 -12.39
N ALA A 34 10.97 24.01 -13.61
CA ALA A 34 12.22 23.31 -13.89
C ALA A 34 13.44 24.17 -13.50
N GLY A 35 14.36 23.58 -12.73
CA GLY A 35 15.57 24.23 -12.24
C GLY A 35 15.38 25.29 -11.14
N ARG A 36 14.15 25.60 -10.73
CA ARG A 36 13.88 26.55 -9.63
C ARG A 36 14.26 25.94 -8.27
N ASP A 37 14.73 26.79 -7.34
CA ASP A 37 15.08 26.33 -6.00
C ASP A 37 13.81 26.19 -5.14
N TRP A 38 13.56 24.97 -4.66
CA TRP A 38 12.43 24.69 -3.78
C TRP A 38 12.45 25.53 -2.50
N ALA A 39 13.62 25.88 -1.97
CA ALA A 39 13.74 26.71 -0.77
C ALA A 39 13.09 28.10 -0.94
N GLN A 40 13.13 28.64 -2.16
CA GLN A 40 12.49 29.91 -2.52
C GLN A 40 10.99 29.72 -2.74
N LEU A 41 10.58 28.64 -3.41
CA LEU A 41 9.16 28.38 -3.65
C LEU A 41 8.39 28.12 -2.35
N ARG A 42 8.98 27.38 -1.41
CA ARG A 42 8.34 27.06 -0.11
C ARG A 42 8.21 28.26 0.83
N SER A 43 8.88 29.39 0.56
CA SER A 43 8.68 30.60 1.36
C SER A 43 7.41 31.35 0.97
N LEU A 44 6.83 31.04 -0.21
CA LEU A 44 5.55 31.60 -0.64
C LEU A 44 4.41 31.07 0.24
N HIS A 45 3.56 31.99 0.70
CA HIS A 45 2.41 31.63 1.52
C HIS A 45 1.47 30.70 0.74
N GLY A 46 1.19 29.52 1.30
CA GLY A 46 0.33 28.50 0.67
C GLY A 46 1.07 27.45 -0.15
N VAL A 47 2.39 27.59 -0.37
CA VAL A 47 3.21 26.59 -1.06
C VAL A 47 3.83 25.61 -0.07
N GLY A 48 3.10 24.54 0.22
CA GLY A 48 3.54 23.48 1.14
C GLY A 48 4.33 22.35 0.46
N PRO A 49 5.09 21.55 1.23
CA PRO A 49 5.89 20.44 0.71
C PRO A 49 5.06 19.32 0.04
N ALA A 50 3.77 19.23 0.34
CA ALA A 50 2.87 18.30 -0.37
C ALA A 50 2.65 18.70 -1.84
N ALA A 51 2.43 19.99 -2.11
CA ALA A 51 2.30 20.52 -3.47
C ALA A 51 3.64 20.40 -4.20
N GLY A 52 4.74 20.79 -3.56
CA GLY A 52 6.08 20.69 -4.14
C GLY A 52 6.47 19.27 -4.55
N ARG A 53 6.15 18.25 -3.75
CA ARG A 53 6.41 16.84 -4.12
C ARG A 53 5.62 16.39 -5.35
N ARG A 54 4.36 16.80 -5.48
CA ARG A 54 3.51 16.44 -6.62
C ARG A 54 4.04 17.07 -7.91
N LEU A 55 4.42 18.35 -7.83
CA LEU A 55 5.01 19.06 -8.95
C LEU A 55 6.39 18.49 -9.33
N GLN A 56 7.22 18.16 -8.33
CA GLN A 56 8.49 17.46 -8.54
C GLN A 56 8.31 16.10 -9.24
N ALA A 57 7.28 15.32 -8.87
CA ALA A 57 7.02 14.03 -9.49
C ALA A 57 6.68 14.17 -10.99
N VAL A 58 5.89 15.19 -11.36
CA VAL A 58 5.59 15.48 -12.77
C VAL A 58 6.84 15.93 -13.52
N LEU A 59 7.64 16.83 -12.96
CA LEU A 59 8.93 17.24 -13.56
C LEU A 59 9.85 16.03 -13.81
N ALA A 60 10.02 15.18 -12.80
CA ALA A 60 10.92 14.03 -12.85
C ALA A 60 10.51 13.00 -13.90
N ALA A 61 9.21 12.79 -14.13
CA ALA A 61 8.69 11.91 -15.18
C ALA A 61 9.09 12.38 -16.60
N HIS A 62 9.48 13.64 -16.74
CA HIS A 62 9.94 14.24 -18.00
C HIS A 62 11.44 14.58 -18.00
N GLY A 63 12.21 14.06 -17.04
CA GLY A 63 13.66 14.33 -16.95
C GLY A 63 14.02 15.71 -16.42
N GLU A 64 13.03 16.47 -15.92
CA GLU A 64 13.22 17.78 -15.30
C GLU A 64 13.21 17.68 -13.76
N SER A 65 13.67 18.71 -13.07
CA SER A 65 13.66 18.72 -11.60
C SER A 65 13.67 20.13 -11.02
N LEU A 66 13.08 20.31 -9.84
CA LEU A 66 13.45 21.41 -8.95
C LEU A 66 14.89 21.23 -8.48
N ARG A 67 15.56 22.34 -8.15
CA ARG A 67 16.75 22.32 -7.31
C ARG A 67 16.34 22.17 -5.84
N ASN A 68 17.07 21.33 -5.11
CA ASN A 68 16.82 21.05 -3.69
C ASN A 68 15.36 20.63 -3.39
N PRO A 69 14.76 19.69 -4.16
CA PRO A 69 13.34 19.39 -4.09
C PRO A 69 12.91 19.00 -2.66
N PRO A 70 11.61 19.15 -2.32
CA PRO A 70 11.12 18.64 -1.05
C PRO A 70 11.42 17.15 -0.97
N ALA A 71 11.94 16.70 0.18
CA ALA A 71 12.23 15.30 0.40
C ALA A 71 11.02 14.43 0.01
N PRO A 72 11.25 13.31 -0.72
CA PRO A 72 10.21 12.32 -0.96
C PRO A 72 9.52 11.96 0.36
N ARG A 73 8.24 11.66 0.28
CA ARG A 73 7.58 11.07 1.45
C ARG A 73 8.00 9.62 1.49
N ASP A 74 8.86 9.29 2.44
CA ASP A 74 9.04 7.90 2.85
C ASP A 74 7.85 7.53 3.73
N HIS A 75 6.81 7.00 3.10
CA HIS A 75 5.66 6.42 3.78
C HIS A 75 5.87 4.94 4.09
N GLY A 76 6.97 4.35 3.61
CA GLY A 76 7.31 2.97 3.88
C GLY A 76 7.62 2.79 5.35
N ALA A 77 7.06 1.75 5.95
CA ALA A 77 7.66 1.22 7.16
C ALA A 77 8.89 0.40 6.77
N VAL A 78 9.95 0.48 7.56
CA VAL A 78 10.98 -0.57 7.54
C VAL A 78 10.35 -1.81 8.12
N LEU A 79 10.39 -2.92 7.37
CA LEU A 79 9.87 -4.21 7.80
C LEU A 79 11.03 -5.16 8.11
N THR A 80 11.02 -5.75 9.29
CA THR A 80 11.95 -6.80 9.70
C THR A 80 11.19 -8.09 9.99
N ARG A 81 11.73 -9.24 9.57
CA ARG A 81 11.11 -10.54 9.87
C ARG A 81 11.13 -10.81 11.38
N GLY A 82 10.06 -11.44 11.87
CA GLY A 82 9.82 -11.71 13.28
C GLY A 82 8.98 -10.62 13.96
N ALA A 83 8.19 -11.03 14.94
CA ALA A 83 7.56 -10.12 15.89
C ALA A 83 8.56 -9.73 16.98
N THR A 84 8.54 -8.49 17.43
CA THR A 84 9.38 -8.00 18.54
C THR A 84 8.65 -7.97 19.87
N GLY A 85 7.32 -8.06 19.85
CA GLY A 85 6.44 -7.78 21.00
C GLY A 85 6.36 -6.30 21.35
N THR A 86 7.04 -5.42 20.61
CA THR A 86 7.09 -3.98 20.84
C THR A 86 6.17 -3.26 19.85
N GLY A 87 5.38 -2.31 20.34
CA GLY A 87 4.52 -1.51 19.49
C GLY A 87 3.76 -0.42 20.23
N ALA A 88 3.09 0.42 19.45
CA ALA A 88 2.24 1.48 20.00
C ALA A 88 1.09 0.91 20.87
N LYS A 89 0.77 1.59 21.97
CA LYS A 89 -0.25 1.13 22.93
C LYS A 89 -1.67 1.09 22.37
N ASP A 90 -1.94 1.81 21.29
CA ASP A 90 -3.26 1.94 20.66
C ASP A 90 -3.49 0.96 19.49
N LEU A 91 -2.60 -0.02 19.30
CA LEU A 91 -2.71 -1.00 18.23
C LEU A 91 -3.89 -1.96 18.45
N ARG A 92 -4.87 -1.86 17.54
CA ARG A 92 -6.06 -2.72 17.54
C ARG A 92 -5.86 -4.06 16.83
N THR A 93 -4.85 -4.14 15.97
CA THR A 93 -4.50 -5.35 15.24
C THR A 93 -3.23 -5.91 15.85
N HIS A 94 -3.37 -7.05 16.51
CA HIS A 94 -2.29 -7.81 17.13
C HIS A 94 -2.64 -9.30 17.06
N ALA A 95 -1.63 -10.17 17.15
CA ALA A 95 -1.84 -11.62 17.20
C ALA A 95 -2.70 -12.00 18.41
N THR A 96 -3.56 -13.00 18.24
CA THR A 96 -4.48 -13.49 19.28
C THR A 96 -4.41 -15.02 19.38
N ASP A 97 -4.91 -15.57 20.48
CA ASP A 97 -5.01 -17.02 20.70
C ASP A 97 -6.25 -17.65 20.04
N VAL A 98 -6.99 -16.88 19.23
CA VAL A 98 -8.16 -17.42 18.50
C VAL A 98 -7.68 -18.35 17.40
N ASP A 99 -8.20 -19.58 17.39
CA ASP A 99 -7.91 -20.56 16.36
C ASP A 99 -8.50 -20.12 14.99
N PRO A 100 -7.66 -19.95 13.93
CA PRO A 100 -8.13 -19.51 12.63
C PRO A 100 -9.14 -20.45 11.97
N ALA A 101 -9.00 -21.78 12.14
CA ALA A 101 -9.92 -22.75 11.55
C ALA A 101 -11.30 -22.65 12.21
N ARG A 102 -11.35 -22.57 13.55
CA ARG A 102 -12.58 -22.34 14.30
C ARG A 102 -13.25 -21.02 13.95
N TYR A 103 -12.47 -19.95 13.74
CA TYR A 103 -13.00 -18.68 13.26
C TYR A 103 -13.68 -18.84 11.89
N VAL A 104 -13.01 -19.51 10.94
CA VAL A 104 -13.54 -19.78 9.61
C VAL A 104 -14.80 -20.65 9.65
N ASP A 105 -14.84 -21.69 10.47
CA ASP A 105 -16.01 -22.56 10.65
C ASP A 105 -17.22 -21.78 11.16
N GLY A 106 -16.99 -20.77 11.99
CA GLY A 106 -18.03 -19.88 12.50
C GLY A 106 -18.61 -18.91 11.46
N LEU A 107 -18.00 -18.78 10.27
CA LEU A 107 -18.49 -17.89 9.23
C LEU A 107 -19.80 -18.38 8.61
N ALA A 108 -20.57 -17.43 8.09
CA ALA A 108 -21.85 -17.69 7.44
C ALA A 108 -21.71 -17.90 5.93
N GLY A 109 -22.55 -18.78 5.38
CA GLY A 109 -22.70 -18.99 3.94
C GLY A 109 -21.39 -19.29 3.22
N ARG A 110 -21.22 -18.67 2.05
CA ARG A 110 -20.06 -18.87 1.17
C ARG A 110 -18.70 -18.54 1.81
N ARG A 111 -18.65 -17.67 2.83
CA ARG A 111 -17.39 -17.25 3.45
C ARG A 111 -16.72 -18.35 4.27
N ARG A 112 -17.49 -19.32 4.77
CA ARG A 112 -16.92 -20.51 5.42
C ARG A 112 -16.07 -21.31 4.43
N GLY A 113 -16.65 -21.65 3.28
CA GLY A 113 -15.95 -22.42 2.24
C GLY A 113 -14.78 -21.66 1.62
N GLU A 114 -14.95 -20.37 1.33
CA GLU A 114 -13.87 -19.55 0.79
C GLU A 114 -12.75 -19.31 1.82
N GLY A 115 -13.10 -19.12 3.09
CA GLY A 115 -12.13 -19.01 4.18
C GLY A 115 -11.33 -20.29 4.36
N ALA A 116 -11.97 -21.46 4.29
CA ALA A 116 -11.29 -22.75 4.37
C ALA A 116 -10.34 -22.95 3.18
N ALA A 117 -10.79 -22.64 1.96
CA ALA A 117 -9.95 -22.72 0.77
C ALA A 117 -8.73 -21.78 0.85
N LEU A 118 -8.90 -20.57 1.39
CA LEU A 118 -7.78 -19.65 1.61
C LEU A 118 -6.83 -20.10 2.73
N LEU A 119 -7.33 -20.75 3.78
CA LEU A 119 -6.49 -21.36 4.82
C LEU A 119 -5.57 -22.43 4.23
N GLU A 120 -6.09 -23.28 3.35
CA GLU A 120 -5.31 -24.29 2.64
C GLU A 120 -4.28 -23.63 1.70
N LEU A 121 -4.74 -22.77 0.79
CA LEU A 121 -3.90 -22.14 -0.24
C LEU A 121 -2.72 -21.37 0.37
N PHE A 122 -2.97 -20.52 1.37
CA PHE A 122 -1.89 -19.74 1.98
C PHE A 122 -0.92 -20.64 2.76
N ARG A 123 -1.41 -21.67 3.46
CA ARG A 123 -0.54 -22.59 4.17
C ARG A 123 0.36 -23.37 3.21
N GLU A 124 -0.17 -23.85 2.09
CA GLU A 124 0.63 -24.54 1.06
C GLU A 124 1.66 -23.62 0.42
N ALA A 125 1.26 -22.39 0.06
CA ALA A 125 2.15 -21.43 -0.61
C ALA A 125 3.26 -20.88 0.30
N THR A 126 3.01 -20.78 1.61
CA THR A 126 3.95 -20.18 2.58
C THR A 126 4.75 -21.21 3.38
N GLY A 127 4.17 -22.41 3.59
CA GLY A 127 4.68 -23.38 4.56
C GLY A 127 4.45 -22.98 6.03
N GLU A 128 3.74 -21.87 6.28
CA GLU A 128 3.54 -21.32 7.62
C GLU A 128 2.18 -21.63 8.22
N ARG A 129 2.12 -21.62 9.56
CA ARG A 129 0.85 -21.76 10.28
C ARG A 129 0.09 -20.42 10.30
N PRO A 130 -1.24 -20.44 10.13
CA PRO A 130 -2.05 -19.24 10.25
C PRO A 130 -2.14 -18.77 11.72
N VAL A 131 -2.22 -17.46 11.90
CA VAL A 131 -2.48 -16.81 13.20
C VAL A 131 -3.62 -15.80 13.03
N MET A 132 -4.52 -15.69 14.01
CA MET A 132 -5.54 -14.65 14.03
C MET A 132 -4.95 -13.32 14.48
N TRP A 133 -5.23 -12.26 13.73
CA TRP A 133 -4.84 -10.88 14.01
C TRP A 133 -6.06 -10.00 14.19
N GLY A 134 -6.26 -9.50 15.41
CA GLY A 134 -7.47 -8.81 15.79
C GLY A 134 -8.73 -9.66 15.54
N PRO A 135 -9.88 -9.04 15.18
CA PRO A 135 -11.16 -9.76 15.16
C PRO A 135 -11.43 -10.55 13.88
N SER A 136 -10.67 -10.35 12.79
CA SER A 136 -11.10 -10.84 11.47
C SER A 136 -10.00 -11.05 10.43
N MET A 137 -8.72 -10.88 10.78
CA MET A 137 -7.62 -11.13 9.85
C MET A 137 -6.90 -12.41 10.22
N ILE A 138 -6.55 -13.19 9.21
CA ILE A 138 -5.72 -14.38 9.33
C ILE A 138 -4.41 -14.07 8.63
N GLY A 139 -3.31 -14.17 9.37
CA GLY A 139 -1.97 -13.81 8.92
C GLY A 139 -1.01 -14.99 8.91
N TYR A 140 0.01 -14.89 8.05
CA TYR A 140 1.09 -15.84 7.87
C TYR A 140 2.43 -15.11 7.94
N GLY A 141 3.36 -15.68 8.70
CA GLY A 141 4.59 -15.02 9.12
C GLY A 141 4.31 -13.85 10.07
N ALA A 142 5.33 -13.47 10.83
CA ALA A 142 5.30 -12.26 11.66
C ALA A 142 6.41 -11.31 11.20
N VAL A 143 6.11 -10.02 11.20
CA VAL A 143 7.03 -8.94 10.84
C VAL A 143 6.82 -7.77 11.78
N HIS A 144 7.90 -7.06 12.04
CA HIS A 144 7.89 -5.82 12.79
C HIS A 144 8.03 -4.65 11.83
N TYR A 145 7.14 -3.66 11.95
CA TYR A 145 7.15 -2.46 11.14
C TYR A 145 7.57 -1.27 11.98
N ARG A 146 8.39 -0.38 11.39
CA ARG A 146 8.77 0.90 11.99
C ARG A 146 8.71 2.02 10.97
N TYR A 147 7.88 3.03 11.23
CA TYR A 147 7.77 4.23 10.42
C TYR A 147 8.85 5.25 10.76
N ALA A 148 9.15 6.15 9.83
CA ALA A 148 10.05 7.29 10.06
C ALA A 148 9.58 8.22 11.21
N THR A 149 8.29 8.21 11.53
CA THR A 149 7.72 8.94 12.68
C THR A 149 8.05 8.30 14.02
N GLY A 150 8.66 7.11 14.03
CA GLY A 150 8.93 6.32 15.23
C GLY A 150 7.76 5.43 15.66
N ARG A 151 6.59 5.52 15.02
CA ARG A 151 5.49 4.56 15.27
C ARG A 151 5.91 3.18 14.78
N GLU A 152 5.75 2.17 15.64
CA GLU A 152 6.10 0.78 15.33
C GLU A 152 5.09 -0.21 15.89
N GLY A 153 5.18 -1.45 15.42
CA GLY A 153 4.37 -2.56 15.88
C GLY A 153 4.63 -3.84 15.11
N ASP A 154 3.98 -4.92 15.53
CA ASP A 154 4.03 -6.19 14.82
C ASP A 154 2.79 -6.39 13.95
N THR A 155 2.97 -7.09 12.83
CA THR A 155 1.89 -7.53 11.93
C THR A 155 2.29 -8.85 11.25
N PHE A 156 1.39 -9.42 10.46
CA PHE A 156 1.72 -10.53 9.56
C PHE A 156 2.36 -10.06 8.25
N GLN A 157 3.12 -10.94 7.58
CA GLN A 157 3.70 -10.64 6.27
C GLN A 157 2.62 -10.71 5.18
N LEU A 158 1.93 -11.85 5.10
CA LEU A 158 0.82 -12.07 4.17
C LEU A 158 -0.42 -12.48 4.95
N GLY A 159 -1.60 -12.26 4.39
CA GLY A 159 -2.82 -12.72 5.04
C GLY A 159 -4.08 -12.41 4.27
N PHE A 160 -5.21 -12.73 4.87
CA PHE A 160 -6.51 -12.41 4.33
C PHE A 160 -7.56 -12.14 5.41
N SER A 161 -8.68 -11.56 5.01
CA SER A 161 -9.87 -11.37 5.84
C SER A 161 -11.12 -11.76 5.03
N PRO A 162 -11.87 -12.80 5.43
CA PRO A 162 -13.07 -13.25 4.73
C PRO A 162 -14.29 -12.40 5.11
N ARG A 163 -14.31 -11.14 4.70
CA ARG A 163 -15.34 -10.16 5.08
C ARG A 163 -16.66 -10.45 4.37
N THR A 164 -17.75 -9.89 4.88
CA THR A 164 -19.09 -10.10 4.29
C THR A 164 -19.15 -9.68 2.82
N ALA A 165 -18.65 -8.49 2.47
CA ALA A 165 -18.74 -7.95 1.11
C ALA A 165 -17.69 -8.54 0.15
N ASP A 166 -16.44 -8.69 0.58
CA ASP A 166 -15.30 -9.16 -0.23
C ASP A 166 -14.30 -9.98 0.59
N LEU A 167 -13.40 -10.69 -0.11
CA LEU A 167 -12.20 -11.25 0.50
C LEU A 167 -11.12 -10.16 0.38
N ALA A 168 -10.61 -9.68 1.50
CA ALA A 168 -9.45 -8.81 1.51
C ALA A 168 -8.19 -9.67 1.59
N LEU A 169 -7.23 -9.43 0.70
CA LEU A 169 -5.94 -10.11 0.61
C LEU A 169 -4.84 -9.07 0.87
N TYR A 170 -3.85 -9.44 1.66
CA TYR A 170 -2.83 -8.53 2.18
C TYR A 170 -1.43 -9.01 1.81
N GLY A 171 -0.53 -8.05 1.57
CA GLY A 171 0.89 -8.31 1.31
C GLY A 171 1.20 -8.86 -0.09
N LEU A 172 0.22 -8.87 -1.01
CA LEU A 172 0.38 -9.43 -2.36
C LEU A 172 0.91 -8.44 -3.40
N GLN A 173 1.10 -7.17 -3.03
CA GLN A 173 1.50 -6.08 -3.93
C GLN A 173 2.95 -5.65 -3.67
N GLY A 174 3.49 -4.79 -4.55
CA GLY A 174 4.79 -4.15 -4.36
C GLY A 174 5.96 -4.83 -5.09
N PHE A 175 5.67 -5.77 -5.99
CA PHE A 175 6.65 -6.40 -6.88
C PHE A 175 6.14 -6.36 -8.33
N PRO A 176 6.99 -6.11 -9.34
CA PRO A 176 6.55 -6.07 -10.74
C PRO A 176 5.79 -7.33 -11.19
N ARG A 177 6.28 -8.52 -10.78
CA ARG A 177 5.60 -9.79 -11.09
C ARG A 177 4.27 -9.94 -10.35
N SER A 178 4.09 -9.33 -9.17
CA SER A 178 2.79 -9.28 -8.53
C SER A 178 1.77 -8.53 -9.38
N ASP A 179 2.17 -7.44 -10.06
CA ASP A 179 1.26 -6.67 -10.90
C ASP A 179 0.77 -7.50 -12.09
N GLU A 180 1.66 -8.20 -12.77
CA GLU A 180 1.35 -9.12 -13.87
C GLU A 180 0.42 -10.27 -13.42
N LEU A 181 0.69 -10.87 -12.27
CA LEU A 181 -0.13 -11.96 -11.73
C LEU A 181 -1.52 -11.48 -11.32
N LEU A 182 -1.61 -10.30 -10.73
CA LEU A 182 -2.90 -9.70 -10.38
C LEU A 182 -3.76 -9.43 -11.61
N GLU A 183 -3.17 -8.97 -12.72
CA GLU A 183 -3.90 -8.80 -13.99
C GLU A 183 -4.44 -10.14 -14.52
N ARG A 184 -3.64 -11.20 -14.45
CA ARG A 184 -4.04 -12.56 -14.88
C ARG A 184 -5.06 -13.21 -13.95
N MET A 185 -5.04 -12.90 -12.65
CA MET A 185 -5.89 -13.50 -11.63
C MET A 185 -7.39 -13.24 -11.89
N GLY A 186 -7.72 -12.15 -12.59
CA GLY A 186 -9.10 -11.76 -12.89
C GLY A 186 -9.60 -10.58 -12.04
N PRO A 187 -10.91 -10.31 -12.03
CA PRO A 187 -11.49 -9.10 -11.44
C PRO A 187 -11.15 -8.89 -9.96
N HIS A 188 -10.48 -7.78 -9.68
CA HIS A 188 -10.10 -7.37 -8.33
C HIS A 188 -10.10 -5.85 -8.19
N ARG A 189 -10.18 -5.36 -6.94
CA ARG A 189 -9.92 -3.95 -6.59
C ARG A 189 -8.60 -3.86 -5.86
N ARG A 190 -7.84 -2.79 -6.09
CA ARG A 190 -6.60 -2.51 -5.36
C ARG A 190 -6.76 -1.30 -4.45
N GLY A 191 -6.09 -1.34 -3.31
CA GLY A 191 -5.86 -0.22 -2.42
C GLY A 191 -4.38 -0.16 -2.06
N ALA A 192 -4.01 0.77 -1.18
CA ALA A 192 -2.62 1.01 -0.77
C ALA A 192 -1.87 -0.29 -0.43
N GLY A 193 -2.38 -1.08 0.53
CA GLY A 193 -1.75 -2.35 0.95
C GLY A 193 -2.62 -3.61 0.75
N CYS A 194 -3.74 -3.52 0.04
CA CYS A 194 -4.73 -4.60 -0.03
C CYS A 194 -5.33 -4.81 -1.41
N VAL A 195 -5.66 -6.06 -1.70
CA VAL A 195 -6.39 -6.50 -2.89
C VAL A 195 -7.72 -7.08 -2.44
N TRP A 196 -8.82 -6.66 -3.05
CA TRP A 196 -10.14 -7.19 -2.76
C TRP A 196 -10.69 -7.97 -3.94
N VAL A 197 -11.15 -9.19 -3.67
CA VAL A 197 -11.86 -10.02 -4.65
C VAL A 197 -13.26 -10.32 -4.14
N ARG A 198 -14.25 -10.28 -5.03
CA ARG A 198 -15.65 -10.48 -4.64
C ARG A 198 -15.89 -11.92 -4.16
N SER A 199 -15.29 -12.89 -4.85
CA SER A 199 -15.38 -14.33 -4.61
C SER A 199 -14.18 -15.08 -5.16
N LEU A 200 -13.87 -16.25 -4.59
CA LEU A 200 -12.88 -17.15 -5.21
C LEU A 200 -13.36 -17.65 -6.58
N ALA A 201 -14.67 -17.85 -6.76
CA ALA A 201 -15.24 -18.23 -8.05
C ALA A 201 -15.13 -17.16 -9.14
N ALA A 202 -14.70 -15.93 -8.81
CA ALA A 202 -14.56 -14.84 -9.78
C ALA A 202 -13.10 -14.67 -10.23
N ILE A 203 -12.17 -15.47 -9.71
CA ILE A 203 -10.75 -15.34 -9.97
C ILE A 203 -10.14 -16.70 -10.31
N ASP A 204 -8.97 -16.68 -10.93
CA ASP A 204 -8.13 -17.86 -11.08
C ASP A 204 -7.38 -18.14 -9.77
N THR A 205 -7.76 -19.21 -9.08
CA THR A 205 -7.16 -19.60 -7.79
C THR A 205 -5.76 -20.18 -7.94
N ALA A 206 -5.39 -20.71 -9.12
CA ALA A 206 -4.02 -21.15 -9.37
C ALA A 206 -3.08 -19.95 -9.51
N VAL A 207 -3.53 -18.89 -10.19
CA VAL A 207 -2.78 -17.62 -10.26
C VAL A 207 -2.70 -16.96 -8.88
N LEU A 208 -3.76 -17.02 -8.07
CA LEU A 208 -3.69 -16.57 -6.67
C LEU A 208 -2.62 -17.35 -5.87
N ALA A 209 -2.55 -18.67 -6.02
CA ALA A 209 -1.53 -19.48 -5.35
C ALA A 209 -0.11 -19.09 -5.78
N GLU A 210 0.11 -18.87 -7.09
CA GLU A 210 1.38 -18.38 -7.64
C GLU A 210 1.75 -17.00 -7.04
N LEU A 211 0.77 -16.10 -6.95
CA LEU A 211 0.94 -14.77 -6.38
C LEU A 211 1.32 -14.80 -4.90
N VAL A 212 0.65 -15.63 -4.10
CA VAL A 212 0.98 -15.79 -2.67
C VAL A 212 2.39 -16.34 -2.51
N ALA A 213 2.76 -17.39 -3.25
CA ALA A 213 4.09 -17.97 -3.18
C ALA A 213 5.19 -16.97 -3.62
N HIS A 214 4.93 -16.21 -4.69
CA HIS A 214 5.82 -15.15 -5.15
C HIS A 214 6.03 -14.09 -4.08
N ALA A 215 4.93 -13.52 -3.55
CA ALA A 215 4.98 -12.48 -2.53
C ALA A 215 5.67 -12.97 -1.24
N TRP A 216 5.45 -14.25 -0.86
CA TRP A 216 6.08 -14.85 0.31
C TRP A 216 7.60 -14.90 0.18
N ALA A 217 8.09 -15.40 -0.96
CA ALA A 217 9.51 -15.60 -1.23
C ALA A 217 10.30 -14.28 -1.31
N HIS A 218 9.68 -13.21 -1.81
CA HIS A 218 10.34 -11.92 -2.02
C HIS A 218 10.23 -10.98 -0.81
N GLY A 219 9.61 -11.47 0.27
CA GLY A 219 9.72 -10.93 1.61
C GLY A 219 8.53 -10.09 2.04
N PRO A 220 8.63 -9.47 3.23
CA PRO A 220 7.78 -8.33 3.52
C PRO A 220 8.21 -7.14 2.65
N SER A 221 7.31 -6.67 1.79
CA SER A 221 7.53 -5.48 0.96
C SER A 221 7.36 -4.20 1.77
N THR A 222 8.32 -3.27 1.68
CA THR A 222 8.26 -1.94 2.32
C THR A 222 7.21 -1.01 1.69
N THR A 223 6.58 -1.44 0.59
CA THR A 223 5.64 -0.62 -0.18
C THR A 223 4.20 -0.90 0.24
N CYS A 224 3.68 -0.06 1.13
CA CYS A 224 2.24 0.13 1.38
C CYS A 224 1.78 1.45 0.76
#